data_AF-A0A2X1MXY1-F1
#
_entry.id   AF-A0A2X1MXY1-F1
#
_cell.length_a   1.000
_cell.length_b   1.000
_cell.length_c   1.000
_cell.angle_alpha   90.00
_cell.angle_beta   90.00
_cell.angle_gamma   90.00
#
_symmetry.space_group_name_H-M   'P 1'
#
loop_
_entity.id
_entity.type
_entity.pdbx_description
1 polymer ?
#
loop_
_entity_poly.entity_id
_entity_poly.type
_entity_poly.pdbx_seq_one_letter_code
_entity_poly.pdbx_strand_id
1 'polypeptide(L)'
;MIRLYPEQLRAQLNEGLRAAYLLLGNDPLLLQESQDAVRQVAAAQGFEEHHTFSIDPNTDWNAIFSLCQAMSLFASRQTLLLLLPENGPNGAINEQLLTLTGLLHDDLLLIVRGNKLSKAQENAAWFTALANRSVQVTCQTPEQAQLPRWVAARAKTAQLRTG
;
A
#
# COMPACT_ATOMS: atom_id res chain seq x y z
N MET A 1 7.07 -3.61 -11.50
CA MET A 1 6.73 -3.13 -10.14
C MET A 1 7.80 -2.17 -9.72
N ILE A 2 7.44 -0.93 -9.40
CA ILE A 2 8.44 0.03 -8.92
C ILE A 2 8.67 -0.27 -7.44
N ARG A 3 9.91 -0.58 -7.07
CA ARG A 3 10.31 -0.81 -5.68
C ARG A 3 11.05 0.42 -5.18
N LEU A 4 10.56 1.04 -4.12
CA LEU A 4 11.10 2.29 -3.61
C LEU A 4 11.07 2.33 -2.08
N TYR A 5 11.85 3.25 -1.54
CA TYR A 5 11.89 3.52 -0.10
C TYR A 5 10.85 4.59 0.26
N PRO A 6 10.40 4.68 1.52
CA PRO A 6 9.41 5.66 1.97
C PRO A 6 9.77 7.10 1.61
N GLU A 7 11.05 7.44 1.66
CA GLU A 7 11.58 8.76 1.28
C GLU A 7 11.46 9.09 -0.22
N GLN A 8 11.40 8.08 -1.10
CA GLN A 8 11.19 8.24 -2.54
C GLN A 8 9.72 8.22 -2.93
N LEU A 9 8.83 7.75 -2.04
CA LEU A 9 7.40 7.61 -2.32
C LEU A 9 6.75 8.94 -2.70
N ARG A 10 7.08 10.02 -1.98
CA ARG A 10 6.53 11.36 -2.28
C ARG A 10 6.90 11.85 -3.68
N ALA A 11 8.13 11.59 -4.12
CA ALA A 11 8.55 11.95 -5.47
C ALA A 11 7.76 11.16 -6.52
N GLN A 12 7.61 9.84 -6.33
CA GLN A 12 6.80 9.00 -7.22
C GLN A 12 5.34 9.44 -7.26
N LEU A 13 4.73 9.74 -6.11
CA LEU A 13 3.34 10.20 -6.02
C LEU A 13 3.10 11.51 -6.78
N ASN A 14 4.10 12.39 -6.82
CA ASN A 14 4.03 13.63 -7.60
C ASN A 14 4.09 13.40 -9.11
N GLU A 15 4.78 12.34 -9.57
CA GLU A 15 4.79 11.96 -11.00
C GLU A 15 3.44 11.38 -11.45
N GLY A 16 2.74 10.72 -10.53
CA GLY A 16 1.40 10.19 -10.78
C GLY A 16 0.99 9.11 -9.80
N LEU A 17 -0.32 9.03 -9.55
CA LEU A 17 -0.92 7.99 -8.72
C LEU A 17 -1.02 6.68 -9.51
N ARG A 18 -0.67 5.57 -8.87
CA ARG A 18 -0.75 4.23 -9.43
C ARG A 18 -1.99 3.50 -8.92
N ALA A 19 -2.40 2.44 -9.61
CA ALA A 19 -3.60 1.68 -9.26
C ALA A 19 -3.47 0.96 -7.89
N ALA A 20 -2.25 0.57 -7.51
CA ALA A 20 -2.02 -0.11 -6.24
C ALA A 20 -0.70 0.27 -5.55
N TYR A 21 -0.74 0.34 -4.22
CA TYR A 21 0.42 0.61 -3.35
C TYR A 21 0.59 -0.52 -2.33
N LEU A 22 1.75 -1.17 -2.34
CA LEU A 22 2.10 -2.25 -1.43
C LEU A 22 3.07 -1.70 -0.36
N LEU A 23 2.56 -1.44 0.83
CA LEU A 23 3.31 -0.96 1.99
C LEU A 23 3.76 -2.17 2.83
N LEU A 24 4.98 -2.64 2.58
CA LEU A 24 5.49 -3.87 3.17
C LEU A 24 6.66 -3.59 4.10
N GLY A 25 6.53 -3.94 5.37
CA GLY A 25 7.61 -3.79 6.33
C GLY A 25 7.17 -3.93 7.77
N ASN A 26 8.11 -3.76 8.68
CA ASN A 26 7.91 -3.95 10.12
C ASN A 26 7.92 -2.63 10.91
N ASP A 27 8.21 -1.51 10.25
CA ASP A 27 8.30 -0.21 10.90
C ASP A 27 6.94 0.51 10.91
N PRO A 28 6.28 0.68 12.08
CA PRO A 28 4.95 1.27 12.14
C PRO A 28 4.90 2.70 11.64
N LEU A 29 5.97 3.47 11.88
CA LEU A 29 6.06 4.88 11.51
C LEU A 29 6.19 5.03 9.99
N LEU A 30 7.08 4.25 9.36
CA LEU A 30 7.23 4.25 7.91
C LEU A 30 5.98 3.78 7.20
N LEU A 31 5.31 2.76 7.73
CA LEU A 31 4.03 2.28 7.20
C LEU A 31 2.97 3.37 7.27
N GLN A 32 2.84 4.04 8.42
CA GLN A 32 1.85 5.10 8.60
C GLN A 32 2.15 6.30 7.69
N GLU A 33 3.39 6.80 7.66
CA GLU A 33 3.75 7.93 6.80
C GLU A 33 3.54 7.63 5.31
N SER A 34 3.86 6.41 4.89
CA SER A 34 3.65 6.00 3.50
C SER A 34 2.16 5.92 3.16
N GLN A 35 1.36 5.36 4.07
CA GLN A 35 -0.10 5.29 3.93
C GLN A 35 -0.72 6.68 3.87
N ASP A 36 -0.32 7.57 4.77
CA ASP A 36 -0.83 8.94 4.86
C ASP A 36 -0.44 9.74 3.61
N ALA A 37 0.79 9.56 3.10
CA ALA A 37 1.23 10.20 1.86
C ALA A 37 0.39 9.77 0.64
N VAL A 38 0.12 8.46 0.50
CA VAL A 38 -0.74 7.95 -0.58
C VAL A 38 -2.15 8.49 -0.43
N ARG A 39 -2.72 8.45 0.78
CA ARG A 39 -4.08 8.93 1.05
C ARG A 39 -4.23 10.42 0.80
N GLN A 40 -3.24 11.22 1.17
CA GLN A 40 -3.25 12.67 0.95
C GLN A 40 -3.31 13.01 -0.54
N VAL A 41 -2.51 12.31 -1.36
CA VAL A 41 -2.50 12.51 -2.82
C VAL A 41 -3.77 11.96 -3.47
N ALA A 42 -4.28 10.83 -2.97
CA ALA A 42 -5.55 10.28 -3.41
C ALA A 42 -6.72 11.24 -3.13
N ALA A 43 -6.81 11.79 -1.91
CA ALA A 43 -7.83 12.76 -1.55
C ALA A 43 -7.78 14.01 -2.44
N ALA A 44 -6.57 14.48 -2.79
CA ALA A 44 -6.39 15.59 -3.74
C ALA A 44 -6.86 15.24 -5.17
N GLN A 45 -6.97 13.96 -5.53
CA GLN A 45 -7.47 13.47 -6.82
C GLN A 45 -8.95 13.04 -6.78
N GLY A 46 -9.68 13.41 -5.72
CA GLY A 46 -11.11 13.14 -5.56
C GLY A 46 -11.45 11.77 -4.98
N PHE A 47 -10.47 11.06 -4.39
CA PHE A 47 -10.73 9.85 -3.61
C PHE A 47 -11.24 10.22 -2.21
N GLU A 48 -12.54 10.49 -2.11
CA GLU A 48 -13.20 10.92 -0.87
C GLU A 48 -13.56 9.76 0.05
N GLU A 49 -13.89 8.60 -0.56
CA GLU A 49 -14.28 7.41 0.19
C GLU A 49 -13.05 6.57 0.54
N HIS A 50 -13.00 6.12 1.79
CA HIS A 50 -11.90 5.30 2.29
C HIS A 50 -12.43 4.12 3.08
N HIS A 51 -12.12 2.92 2.62
CA HIS A 51 -12.50 1.67 3.24
C HIS A 51 -11.27 0.95 3.76
N THR A 52 -11.35 0.42 4.97
CA THR A 52 -10.26 -0.35 5.57
C THR A 52 -10.79 -1.72 5.96
N PHE A 53 -10.13 -2.77 5.48
CA PHE A 53 -10.46 -4.16 5.80
C PHE A 53 -9.21 -4.83 6.38
N SER A 54 -9.39 -5.46 7.54
CA SER A 54 -8.36 -6.34 8.10
C SER A 54 -8.57 -7.73 7.54
N ILE A 55 -7.53 -8.30 6.91
CA ILE A 55 -7.58 -9.62 6.33
C ILE A 55 -7.24 -10.65 7.40
N ASP A 56 -8.25 -11.44 7.74
CA ASP A 56 -8.22 -12.56 8.65
C ASP A 56 -8.99 -13.75 8.04
N PRO A 57 -8.97 -14.94 8.68
CA PRO A 57 -9.70 -16.11 8.18
C PRO A 57 -11.23 -15.93 8.14
N ASN A 58 -11.79 -14.97 8.87
CA ASN A 58 -13.23 -14.72 8.99
C ASN A 58 -13.67 -13.51 8.15
N THR A 59 -12.79 -12.98 7.30
CA THR A 59 -13.05 -11.77 6.55
C THR A 59 -14.13 -12.01 5.52
N ASP A 60 -15.12 -11.11 5.50
CA ASP A 60 -16.16 -11.14 4.48
C ASP A 60 -15.64 -10.57 3.16
N TRP A 61 -15.03 -11.45 2.37
CA TRP A 61 -14.54 -11.11 1.02
C TRP A 61 -15.66 -10.69 0.08
N ASN A 62 -16.90 -11.15 0.30
CA ASN A 62 -18.02 -10.75 -0.55
C ASN A 62 -18.31 -9.25 -0.39
N ALA A 63 -18.25 -8.73 0.85
CA ALA A 63 -18.39 -7.29 1.08
C ALA A 63 -17.30 -6.49 0.35
N ILE A 64 -16.05 -6.96 0.36
CA ILE A 64 -14.93 -6.33 -0.35
C ILE A 64 -15.16 -6.35 -1.86
N PHE A 65 -15.56 -7.49 -2.42
CA PHE A 65 -15.81 -7.61 -3.87
C PHE A 65 -17.02 -6.81 -4.32
N SER A 66 -18.08 -6.78 -3.53
CA SER A 66 -19.26 -5.94 -3.81
C SER A 66 -18.87 -4.46 -3.80
N LEU A 67 -17.98 -4.04 -2.91
CA LEU A 67 -17.47 -2.67 -2.86
C LEU A 67 -16.65 -2.30 -4.10
N CYS A 68 -15.76 -3.20 -4.55
CA CYS A 68 -15.00 -2.99 -5.80
C CYS A 68 -15.90 -3.00 -7.05
N GLN A 69 -17.02 -3.72 -7.02
CA GLN A 69 -17.96 -3.80 -8.15
C GLN A 69 -19.02 -2.70 -8.13
N ALA A 70 -19.28 -2.10 -6.96
CA ALA A 70 -20.17 -0.98 -6.82
C ALA A 70 -19.55 0.22 -7.53
N MET A 71 -19.79 0.32 -8.84
CA MET A 71 -19.50 1.53 -9.58
C MET A 71 -20.38 2.63 -8.99
N SER A 72 -19.75 3.63 -8.37
CA SER A 72 -20.46 4.79 -7.88
C SER A 72 -21.20 5.43 -9.05
N LEU A 73 -22.53 5.35 -9.05
CA LEU A 73 -23.42 6.06 -9.98
C LEU A 73 -23.21 7.58 -9.89
N PHE A 74 -22.55 8.04 -8.82
CA PHE A 74 -22.18 9.43 -8.53
C PHE A 74 -20.67 9.61 -8.48
N ALA A 75 -19.89 8.92 -9.33
CA ALA A 75 -18.48 9.21 -9.63
C ALA A 75 -17.56 9.44 -8.41
N SER A 76 -17.87 8.87 -7.25
CA SER A 76 -16.99 8.95 -6.08
C SER A 76 -15.88 7.92 -6.23
N ARG A 77 -14.64 8.41 -6.30
CA ARG A 77 -13.45 7.55 -6.27
C ARG A 77 -13.23 7.07 -4.85
N GLN A 78 -12.78 5.84 -4.72
CA GLN A 78 -12.66 5.16 -3.43
C GLN A 78 -11.27 4.56 -3.22
N THR A 79 -10.80 4.62 -1.99
CA THR A 79 -9.55 4.00 -1.56
C THR A 79 -9.86 2.76 -0.74
N LEU A 80 -9.25 1.63 -1.09
CA LEU A 80 -9.38 0.37 -0.39
C LEU A 80 -8.06 0.02 0.31
N LEU A 81 -8.03 0.08 1.63
CA LEU A 81 -6.91 -0.34 2.47
C LEU A 81 -7.13 -1.77 2.96
N LEU A 82 -6.25 -2.68 2.58
CA LEU A 82 -6.21 -4.06 3.08
C LEU A 82 -5.05 -4.23 4.05
N LEU A 83 -5.35 -4.59 5.30
CA LEU A 83 -4.35 -4.95 6.30
C LEU A 83 -4.11 -6.45 6.23
N LEU A 84 -2.94 -6.86 5.77
CA LEU A 84 -2.55 -8.26 5.72
C LEU A 84 -2.31 -8.80 7.14
N PRO A 85 -2.56 -10.10 7.36
CA PRO A 85 -2.21 -10.75 8.62
C PRO A 85 -0.69 -10.76 8.81
N GLU A 86 -0.24 -10.85 10.06
CA GLU A 86 1.19 -10.79 10.40
C GLU A 86 2.03 -11.86 9.71
N ASN A 87 1.44 -13.05 9.49
CA ASN A 87 2.06 -14.18 8.79
C ASN A 87 2.02 -14.04 7.25
N GLY A 88 1.43 -12.95 6.74
CA GLY A 88 1.18 -12.73 5.32
C GLY A 88 0.05 -13.60 4.76
N PRO A 89 -0.27 -13.44 3.46
CA PRO A 89 -1.37 -14.14 2.82
C PRO A 89 -1.09 -15.65 2.75
N ASN A 90 -2.13 -16.44 3.04
CA ASN A 90 -2.15 -17.89 2.87
C ASN A 90 -2.72 -18.28 1.48
N GLY A 91 -2.80 -19.57 1.18
CA GLY A 91 -3.32 -20.05 -0.11
C GLY A 91 -4.71 -19.52 -0.46
N ALA A 92 -5.65 -19.56 0.48
CA ALA A 92 -7.01 -19.04 0.28
C ALA A 92 -7.03 -17.52 0.07
N ILE A 93 -6.27 -16.76 0.87
CA ILE A 93 -6.14 -15.31 0.73
C ILE A 93 -5.51 -14.95 -0.63
N ASN A 94 -4.53 -15.72 -1.11
CA ASN A 94 -3.91 -15.49 -2.42
C ASN A 94 -4.92 -15.59 -3.57
N GLU A 95 -5.87 -16.52 -3.50
CA GLU A 95 -6.95 -16.65 -4.49
C GLU A 95 -7.91 -15.46 -4.42
N GLN A 96 -8.29 -15.04 -3.21
CA GLN A 96 -9.18 -13.88 -3.04
C GLN A 96 -8.52 -12.57 -3.49
N LEU A 97 -7.24 -12.37 -3.15
CA LEU A 97 -6.45 -11.25 -3.65
C LEU A 97 -6.34 -11.28 -5.17
N LEU A 98 -6.13 -12.45 -5.78
CA LEU A 98 -6.07 -12.57 -7.24
C LEU A 98 -7.38 -12.12 -7.89
N THR A 99 -8.53 -12.56 -7.36
CA THR A 99 -9.84 -12.08 -7.80
C THR A 99 -9.95 -10.56 -7.67
N LEU A 100 -9.51 -10.00 -6.54
CA LEU A 100 -9.51 -8.56 -6.31
C LEU A 100 -8.67 -7.80 -7.35
N THR A 101 -7.50 -8.33 -7.76
CA THR A 101 -6.67 -7.68 -8.78
C THR A 101 -7.38 -7.55 -10.13
N GLY A 102 -8.29 -8.47 -10.45
CA GLY A 102 -9.10 -8.42 -11.67
C GLY A 102 -10.24 -7.38 -11.62
N LEU A 103 -10.60 -6.92 -10.43
CA LEU A 103 -11.67 -5.94 -10.21
C LEU A 103 -11.14 -4.50 -10.05
N LEU A 104 -9.82 -4.30 -10.13
CA LEU A 104 -9.22 -2.97 -10.03
C LEU A 104 -9.52 -2.13 -11.28
N HIS A 105 -9.96 -0.91 -11.05
CA HIS A 105 -10.24 0.11 -12.06
C HIS A 105 -9.65 1.47 -11.64
N ASP A 106 -9.64 2.44 -12.54
CA ASP A 106 -8.93 3.72 -12.30
C ASP A 106 -9.51 4.55 -11.15
N ASP A 107 -10.80 4.39 -10.84
CA ASP A 107 -11.47 5.06 -9.72
C ASP A 107 -11.36 4.31 -8.36
N LEU A 108 -10.63 3.18 -8.31
CA LEU A 108 -10.39 2.41 -7.09
C LEU A 108 -8.89 2.31 -6.81
N LEU A 109 -8.45 2.95 -5.72
CA LEU A 109 -7.06 2.91 -5.29
C LEU A 109 -6.86 1.79 -4.26
N LEU A 110 -6.08 0.78 -4.60
CA LEU A 110 -5.74 -0.29 -3.67
C LEU A 110 -4.50 0.06 -2.85
N ILE A 111 -4.59 -0.03 -1.52
CA ILE A 111 -3.45 0.05 -0.61
C ILE A 111 -3.41 -1.26 0.16
N VAL A 112 -2.30 -1.99 0.06
CA VAL A 112 -2.07 -3.20 0.85
C VAL A 112 -0.98 -2.90 1.86
N ARG A 113 -1.28 -3.12 3.14
CA ARG A 113 -0.34 -2.90 4.25
C ARG A 113 -0.06 -4.20 4.96
N GLY A 114 1.21 -4.50 5.22
CA GLY A 114 1.58 -5.69 5.98
C GLY A 114 3.08 -5.81 6.22
N ASN A 115 3.46 -6.94 6.79
CA ASN A 115 4.86 -7.29 6.98
C ASN A 115 5.55 -7.60 5.64
N LYS A 116 6.88 -7.73 5.69
CA LYS A 116 7.66 -8.19 4.54
C LYS A 116 7.16 -9.57 4.10
N LEU A 117 6.79 -9.68 2.83
CA LEU A 117 6.39 -10.95 2.23
C LEU A 117 7.59 -11.88 2.02
N SER A 118 7.38 -13.18 2.15
CA SER A 118 8.37 -14.18 1.76
C SER A 118 8.50 -14.25 0.24
N LYS A 119 9.61 -14.81 -0.27
CA LYS A 119 9.78 -15.03 -1.73
C LYS A 119 8.64 -15.85 -2.34
N ALA A 120 8.11 -16.83 -1.61
CA ALA A 120 6.98 -17.63 -2.06
C ALA A 120 5.70 -16.79 -2.20
N GLN A 121 5.45 -15.87 -1.26
CA GLN A 121 4.31 -14.95 -1.31
C GLN A 121 4.49 -13.85 -2.37
N GLU A 122 5.71 -13.35 -2.59
CA GLU A 122 6.00 -12.42 -3.69
C GLU A 122 5.81 -13.08 -5.07
N ASN A 123 5.99 -14.39 -5.17
CA ASN A 123 5.74 -15.14 -6.41
C ASN A 123 4.26 -15.54 -6.58
N ALA A 124 3.37 -15.13 -5.67
CA ALA A 124 1.95 -15.41 -5.81
C ALA A 124 1.36 -14.71 -7.05
N ALA A 125 0.31 -15.31 -7.61
CA ALA A 125 -0.31 -14.81 -8.83
C ALA A 125 -0.83 -13.37 -8.70
N TRP A 126 -1.47 -13.04 -7.58
CA TRP A 126 -1.98 -11.68 -7.31
C TRP A 126 -0.86 -10.63 -7.28
N PHE A 127 0.29 -10.96 -6.68
CA PHE A 127 1.43 -10.06 -6.60
C PHE A 127 2.02 -9.79 -7.98
N THR A 128 2.12 -10.85 -8.79
CA THR A 128 2.60 -10.75 -10.18
C THR A 128 1.61 -9.98 -11.06
N ALA A 129 0.31 -10.17 -10.88
CA ALA A 129 -0.74 -9.43 -11.60
C ALA A 129 -0.66 -7.91 -11.34
N LEU A 130 -0.37 -7.52 -10.10
CA LEU A 130 -0.19 -6.11 -9.74
C LEU A 130 1.13 -5.52 -10.23
N ALA A 131 2.13 -6.34 -10.54
CA ALA A 131 3.49 -5.88 -10.72
C ALA A 131 3.62 -4.72 -11.73
N ASN A 132 2.85 -4.68 -12.81
CA ASN A 132 2.97 -3.60 -13.81
C ASN A 132 2.22 -2.31 -13.43
N ARG A 133 1.28 -2.39 -12.50
CA ARG A 133 0.40 -1.27 -12.12
C ARG A 133 0.59 -0.81 -10.68
N SER A 134 1.50 -1.45 -9.94
CA SER A 134 1.71 -1.18 -8.52
C SER A 134 3.12 -0.67 -8.18
N VAL A 135 3.16 0.00 -7.03
CA VAL A 135 4.37 0.49 -6.37
C VAL A 135 4.51 -0.24 -5.05
N GLN A 136 5.70 -0.78 -4.79
CA GLN A 136 6.04 -1.41 -3.53
C GLN A 136 6.95 -0.47 -2.72
N VAL A 137 6.55 -0.19 -1.48
CA VAL A 137 7.28 0.64 -0.53
C VAL A 137 7.83 -0.24 0.57
N THR A 138 9.17 -0.28 0.67
CA THR A 138 9.86 -1.08 1.70
C THR A 138 9.92 -0.30 3.01
N CYS A 139 8.97 -0.56 3.91
CA CYS A 139 8.84 0.11 5.21
C CYS A 139 9.59 -0.66 6.31
N GLN A 140 10.85 -1.00 6.07
CA GLN A 140 11.69 -1.70 7.05
C GLN A 140 12.47 -0.71 7.91
N THR A 141 12.55 -0.99 9.20
CA THR A 141 13.41 -0.20 10.09
C THR A 141 14.85 -0.31 9.58
N PRO A 142 15.53 0.82 9.32
CA PRO A 142 16.90 0.80 8.84
C PRO A 142 17.80 0.11 9.86
N GLU A 143 18.75 -0.70 9.36
CA GLU A 143 19.72 -1.37 10.21
C GLU A 143 20.56 -0.35 10.99
N GLN A 144 21.13 -0.79 12.12
CA GLN A 144 21.90 0.06 13.05
C GLN A 144 23.01 0.86 12.34
N ALA A 145 23.63 0.29 11.30
CA ALA A 145 24.64 0.96 10.49
C ALA A 145 24.08 2.11 9.61
N GLN A 146 22.83 2.02 9.18
CA GLN A 146 22.17 3.01 8.33
C GLN A 146 21.33 4.01 9.12
N LEU A 147 21.03 3.71 10.39
CA LEU A 147 20.20 4.51 11.27
C LEU A 147 20.69 5.96 11.42
N PRO A 148 21.99 6.25 11.63
CA PRO A 148 22.47 7.64 11.71
C PRO A 148 22.23 8.43 10.41
N ARG A 149 22.41 7.78 9.25
CA ARG A 149 22.18 8.40 7.94
C ARG A 149 20.70 8.66 7.71
N TRP A 150 19.83 7.71 8.09
CA TRP A 150 18.38 7.86 7.99
C TRP A 150 17.86 8.99 8.90
N VAL A 151 18.36 9.07 10.13
CA VAL A 151 18.04 10.17 11.06
C VAL A 151 18.50 11.50 10.49
N ALA A 152 19.72 11.59 9.95
CA ALA A 152 20.22 12.83 9.33
C ALA A 152 19.38 13.26 8.11
N ALA A 153 18.97 12.31 7.25
CA ALA A 153 18.10 12.58 6.11
C ALA A 153 16.72 13.10 6.55
N ARG A 154 16.14 12.50 7.59
CA ARG A 154 14.89 12.96 8.20
C ARG A 154 15.02 14.32 8.88
N ALA A 155 16.06 14.55 9.67
CA ALA A 155 16.29 15.81 10.37
C ALA A 155 16.42 16.97 9.37
N LYS A 156 17.13 16.74 8.25
CA LYS A 156 17.23 17.71 7.15
C LYS A 156 15.87 18.03 6.53
N THR A 157 15.01 17.03 6.38
CA THR A 157 13.65 17.19 5.84
C THR A 157 12.73 17.93 6.81
N ALA A 158 12.91 17.73 8.11
CA ALA A 158 12.18 18.40 9.18
C ALA A 158 12.69 19.82 9.50
N GLN A 159 13.65 20.36 8.73
CA GLN A 159 14.32 21.67 8.97
C GLN A 159 14.97 21.79 10.36
N LEU A 160 15.20 20.67 11.04
CA LEU A 160 15.90 20.66 12.32
C LEU A 160 17.40 20.76 12.01
N ARG A 161 17.96 21.96 12.19
CA ARG A 161 19.40 22.19 12.18
C ARG A 161 20.00 21.44 13.37
N THR A 162 20.52 20.24 13.14
CA THR A 162 21.48 19.63 14.05
C THR A 162 22.81 20.35 13.85
N GLY A 163 23.06 21.36 14.68
CA GLY A 163 24.35 22.03 14.82
C GLY A 163 25.34 21.19 15.62
#